data_AF-A0A1G9DWJ3-F1
#
_entry.id   AF-A0A1G9DWJ3-F1
#
_cell.length_a   1.000
_cell.length_b   1.000
_cell.length_c   1.000
_cell.angle_alpha   90.00
_cell.angle_beta   90.00
_cell.angle_gamma   90.00
#
_symmetry.space_group_name_H-M   'P 1'
#
loop_
_entity.id
_entity.type
_entity.pdbx_description
1 polymer ?
#
loop_
_entity_poly.entity_id
_entity_poly.type
_entity_poly.pdbx_seq_one_letter_code
_entity_poly.pdbx_strand_id
1 'polypeptide(L)'
;MPQLIRSTVRTAARFAAGALLVNAIPHTVKGVTGQRFPTPFANPPGVGPSSPTENVAWGAVNLAAGSALLAAGSRTKGSKVPQVVGGALMAVFLSRYFDDVEARLGSRDPG
;
A
#
# COMPACT_ATOMS: atom_id res chain seq x y z
N MET A 1 1.27 -12.56 29.02
CA MET A 1 0.36 -12.30 27.88
C MET A 1 -0.06 -13.63 27.25
N PRO A 2 -1.35 -13.90 27.01
CA PRO A 2 -1.86 -15.18 26.49
C PRO A 2 -1.25 -15.56 25.13
N GLN A 3 -1.01 -16.86 24.88
CA GLN A 3 -0.45 -17.36 23.62
C GLN A 3 -1.32 -17.02 22.40
N LEU A 4 -2.64 -16.99 22.59
CA LEU A 4 -3.62 -16.66 21.55
C LEU A 4 -3.43 -15.22 21.03
N ILE A 5 -3.28 -14.24 21.93
CA ILE A 5 -3.08 -12.83 21.57
C ILE A 5 -1.82 -12.65 20.71
N ARG A 6 -0.72 -13.32 21.09
CA ARG A 6 0.53 -13.28 20.32
C ARG A 6 0.38 -13.89 18.92
N SER A 7 -0.46 -14.90 18.77
CA SER A 7 -0.73 -15.52 17.46
C SER A 7 -1.51 -14.57 16.55
N THR A 8 -2.60 -14.00 17.07
CA THR A 8 -3.45 -13.07 16.32
C THR A 8 -2.68 -11.82 15.89
N VAL A 9 -1.89 -11.23 16.78
CA VAL A 9 -1.07 -10.04 16.46
C VAL A 9 -0.08 -10.33 15.34
N ARG A 10 0.54 -11.53 15.33
CA ARG A 10 1.47 -11.93 14.24
C ARG A 10 0.76 -12.13 12.91
N THR A 11 -0.44 -12.70 12.93
CA THR A 11 -1.26 -12.88 11.71
C THR A 11 -1.65 -11.52 11.14
N ALA A 12 -2.13 -10.61 11.99
CA ALA A 12 -2.48 -9.25 11.58
C ALA A 12 -1.26 -8.47 11.06
N ALA A 13 -0.11 -8.58 11.74
CA ALA A 13 1.13 -7.95 11.28
C ALA A 13 1.59 -8.48 9.92
N ARG A 14 1.50 -9.79 9.67
CA ARG A 14 1.82 -10.39 8.36
C ARG A 14 0.86 -9.93 7.27
N PHE A 15 -0.44 -9.86 7.57
CA PHE A 15 -1.44 -9.34 6.66
C PHE A 15 -1.17 -7.88 6.28
N ALA A 16 -0.97 -7.02 7.29
CA ALA A 16 -0.64 -5.62 7.09
C ALA A 16 0.67 -5.43 6.32
N ALA A 17 1.68 -6.27 6.57
CA ALA A 17 2.92 -6.26 5.82
C ALA A 17 2.70 -6.52 4.33
N GLY A 18 1.91 -7.54 3.98
CA GLY A 18 1.56 -7.83 2.58
C GLY A 18 0.83 -6.67 1.91
N ALA A 19 -0.14 -6.08 2.61
CA ALA A 19 -0.88 -4.93 2.13
C ALA A 19 0.02 -3.71 1.88
N LEU A 20 0.88 -3.35 2.85
CA LEU A 20 1.81 -2.22 2.71
C LEU A 20 2.82 -2.43 1.57
N LEU A 21 3.36 -3.64 1.43
CA LEU A 21 4.30 -3.94 0.34
C LEU A 21 3.64 -3.79 -1.04
N VAL A 22 2.38 -4.23 -1.20
CA VAL A 22 1.65 -4.03 -2.45
C VAL A 22 1.28 -2.56 -2.65
N ASN A 23 0.91 -1.85 -1.59
CA ASN A 23 0.64 -0.41 -1.66
C ASN A 23 1.87 0.40 -2.09
N ALA A 24 3.08 -0.05 -1.78
CA ALA A 24 4.30 0.60 -2.25
C ALA A 24 4.44 0.58 -3.78
N ILE A 25 3.94 -0.45 -4.46
CA ILE A 25 4.18 -0.70 -5.90
C ILE A 25 3.75 0.48 -6.79
N PRO A 26 2.47 0.91 -6.82
CA PRO A 26 2.06 1.95 -7.75
C PRO A 26 2.77 3.27 -7.46
N HIS A 27 2.95 3.63 -6.19
CA HIS A 27 3.61 4.88 -5.80
C HIS A 27 5.10 4.87 -6.16
N THR A 28 5.82 3.79 -5.87
CA THR A 28 7.23 3.67 -6.26
C THR A 28 7.37 3.69 -7.77
N VAL A 29 6.61 2.87 -8.51
CA VAL A 29 6.70 2.79 -9.98
C VAL A 29 6.38 4.13 -10.63
N LYS A 30 5.28 4.78 -10.25
CA LYS A 30 4.91 6.10 -10.78
C LYS A 30 5.95 7.15 -10.42
N GLY A 31 6.43 7.15 -9.17
CA GLY A 31 7.44 8.08 -8.70
C GLY A 31 8.77 7.98 -9.45
N VAL A 32 9.34 6.76 -9.56
CA VAL A 32 10.65 6.57 -10.23
C VAL A 32 10.59 6.73 -11.75
N THR A 33 9.40 6.61 -12.35
CA THR A 33 9.18 6.86 -13.79
C THR A 33 8.79 8.31 -14.09
N GLY A 34 8.83 9.21 -13.10
CA GLY A 34 8.54 10.63 -13.29
C GLY A 34 7.06 10.97 -13.49
N GLN A 35 6.15 10.04 -13.19
CA GLN A 35 4.72 10.22 -13.37
C GLN A 35 4.07 10.80 -12.11
N ARG A 36 3.12 11.72 -12.32
CA ARG A 36 2.22 12.17 -11.24
C ARG A 36 1.21 11.08 -10.94
N PHE A 37 0.89 10.92 -9.65
CA PHE A 37 -0.05 9.91 -9.20
C PHE A 37 -0.65 10.31 -7.84
N PRO A 38 -1.87 9.91 -7.49
CA PRO A 38 -2.46 10.32 -6.23
C PRO A 38 -1.71 9.77 -5.02
N THR A 39 -1.61 10.59 -3.97
CA THR A 39 -1.11 10.18 -2.65
C THR A 39 -2.03 10.75 -1.55
N PRO A 40 -1.92 10.30 -0.29
CA PRO A 40 -2.66 10.91 0.82
C PRO A 40 -2.39 12.41 1.01
N PHE A 41 -1.30 12.93 0.44
CA PHE A 41 -0.89 14.33 0.54
C PHE A 41 -1.40 15.20 -0.61
N ALA A 42 -2.05 14.59 -1.61
CA ALA A 42 -2.63 15.32 -2.74
C ALA A 42 -3.73 16.30 -2.30
N ASN A 43 -4.12 17.20 -3.21
CA ASN A 43 -5.34 17.98 -3.07
C ASN A 43 -6.27 17.76 -4.27
N PRO A 44 -7.46 17.15 -4.10
CA PRO A 44 -7.97 16.56 -2.85
C PRO A 44 -7.17 15.31 -2.40
N PRO A 45 -7.07 15.04 -1.09
CA PRO A 45 -6.30 13.90 -0.55
C PRO A 45 -6.69 12.55 -1.16
N GLY A 46 -5.69 11.77 -1.57
CA GLY A 46 -5.88 10.45 -2.19
C GLY A 46 -6.44 10.48 -3.62
N VAL A 47 -6.79 11.65 -4.15
CA VAL A 47 -7.50 11.79 -5.43
C VAL A 47 -6.72 12.69 -6.40
N GLY A 48 -6.28 13.86 -5.95
CA GLY A 48 -5.54 14.80 -6.79
C GLY A 48 -4.15 14.27 -7.18
N PRO A 49 -3.49 14.89 -8.18
CA PRO A 49 -2.15 14.49 -8.57
C PRO A 49 -1.10 14.97 -7.57
N SER A 50 -0.30 14.05 -7.03
CA SER A 50 0.96 14.39 -6.33
C SER A 50 2.16 14.30 -7.27
N SER A 51 3.23 14.98 -6.93
CA SER A 51 4.50 14.96 -7.65
C SER A 51 5.15 13.56 -7.65
N PRO A 52 6.09 13.29 -8.58
CA PRO A 52 6.84 12.04 -8.58
C PRO A 52 7.62 11.82 -7.27
N THR A 53 8.22 12.87 -6.70
CA THR A 53 8.99 12.78 -5.45
C THR A 53 8.12 12.42 -4.25
N GLU A 54 6.91 12.98 -4.15
CA GLU A 54 5.94 12.60 -3.10
C GLU A 54 5.54 11.13 -3.23
N ASN A 55 5.38 10.64 -4.45
CA ASN A 55 5.10 9.23 -4.72
C ASN A 55 6.27 8.31 -4.35
N VAL A 56 7.52 8.71 -4.65
CA VAL A 56 8.71 7.98 -4.20
C VAL A 56 8.75 7.92 -2.67
N ALA A 57 8.55 9.06 -1.99
CA ALA A 57 8.57 9.14 -0.53
C ALA A 57 7.48 8.25 0.08
N TRP A 58 6.26 8.31 -0.46
CA TRP A 58 5.15 7.51 0.03
C TRP A 58 5.34 6.01 -0.22
N GLY A 59 5.84 5.63 -1.41
CA GLY A 59 6.23 4.27 -1.71
C GLY A 59 7.31 3.74 -0.76
N ALA A 60 8.32 4.57 -0.45
CA ALA A 60 9.40 4.23 0.49
C ALA A 60 8.88 4.01 1.92
N VAL A 61 7.95 4.85 2.40
CA VAL A 61 7.30 4.66 3.72
C VAL A 61 6.58 3.32 3.79
N ASN A 62 5.80 2.97 2.76
CA ASN A 62 5.09 1.70 2.69
C ASN A 62 6.03 0.49 2.63
N LEU A 63 7.08 0.59 1.80
CA LEU A 63 8.10 -0.45 1.68
C LEU A 63 8.84 -0.66 3.01
N ALA A 64 9.25 0.41 3.68
CA ALA A 64 9.94 0.36 4.97
C ALA A 64 9.03 -0.23 6.06
N ALA A 65 7.79 0.24 6.17
CA ALA A 65 6.83 -0.27 7.15
C ALA A 65 6.49 -1.75 6.92
N GLY A 66 6.20 -2.14 5.68
CA GLY A 66 5.93 -3.54 5.32
C GLY A 66 7.13 -4.45 5.61
N SER A 67 8.34 -4.02 5.25
CA SER A 67 9.58 -4.77 5.52
C SER A 67 9.86 -4.90 7.01
N ALA A 68 9.66 -3.83 7.79
CA ALA A 68 9.83 -3.85 9.24
C ALA A 68 8.87 -4.84 9.93
N LEU A 69 7.61 -4.89 9.50
CA LEU A 69 6.63 -5.86 10.01
C LEU A 69 7.03 -7.32 9.71
N LEU A 70 7.56 -7.60 8.51
CA LEU A 70 8.09 -8.93 8.19
C LEU A 70 9.34 -9.27 9.00
N ALA A 71 10.27 -8.33 9.14
CA ALA A 71 11.50 -8.50 9.91
C ALA A 71 11.21 -8.81 11.39
N ALA A 72 10.25 -8.11 11.99
CA ALA A 72 9.80 -8.37 13.36
C ALA A 72 9.20 -9.78 13.54
N GLY A 73 8.60 -10.36 12.49
CA GLY A 73 8.01 -11.70 12.49
C GLY A 73 8.94 -12.84 12.08
N SER A 74 10.16 -12.54 11.61
CA SER A 74 11.09 -13.47 10.95
C SER A 74 11.69 -14.56 11.84
N ARG A 75 11.70 -14.36 13.17
CA ARG A 75 12.24 -15.34 14.14
C ARG A 75 11.37 -16.59 14.32
N THR A 76 10.29 -16.75 13.54
CA THR A 76 9.34 -17.87 13.68
C THR A 76 8.93 -18.41 12.31
N LYS A 77 8.91 -19.74 12.14
CA LYS A 77 8.36 -20.45 10.97
C LYS A 77 6.82 -20.34 10.95
N GLY A 78 6.30 -19.13 10.72
CA GLY A 78 4.86 -18.86 10.59
C GLY A 78 4.38 -18.96 9.14
N SER A 79 3.09 -19.28 8.96
CA SER A 79 2.46 -19.30 7.64
C SER A 79 2.61 -17.96 6.89
N LYS A 80 2.91 -18.03 5.59
CA LYS A 80 2.96 -16.87 4.69
C LYS A 80 1.57 -16.49 4.13
N VAL A 81 0.55 -17.33 4.37
CA VAL A 81 -0.81 -17.11 3.84
C VAL A 81 -1.37 -15.73 4.20
N PRO A 82 -1.30 -15.23 5.44
CA PRO A 82 -1.85 -13.91 5.77
C PRO A 82 -1.21 -12.77 4.96
N GLN A 83 0.10 -12.86 4.71
CA GLN A 83 0.83 -11.89 3.89
C GLN A 83 0.34 -11.91 2.45
N VAL A 84 0.19 -13.09 1.85
CA VAL A 84 -0.32 -13.22 0.47
C VAL A 84 -1.75 -12.68 0.36
N VAL A 85 -2.61 -13.02 1.32
CA VAL A 85 -4.01 -12.53 1.34
C VAL A 85 -4.05 -11.02 1.50
N GLY A 86 -3.27 -10.43 2.41
CA GLY A 86 -3.21 -8.98 2.59
C GLY A 86 -2.74 -8.25 1.34
N GLY A 87 -1.72 -8.78 0.65
CA GLY A 87 -1.25 -8.24 -0.62
C GLY A 87 -2.30 -8.35 -1.73
N ALA A 88 -2.95 -9.51 -1.88
CA ALA A 88 -3.97 -9.72 -2.91
C ALA A 88 -5.19 -8.80 -2.72
N LEU A 89 -5.68 -8.65 -1.49
CA LEU A 89 -6.79 -7.74 -1.20
C LEU A 89 -6.41 -6.28 -1.43
N MET A 90 -5.19 -5.88 -1.07
CA MET A 90 -4.71 -4.52 -1.37
C MET A 90 -4.60 -4.29 -2.88
N ALA A 91 -4.09 -5.25 -3.66
CA ALA A 91 -4.01 -5.12 -5.12
C ALA A 91 -5.40 -4.89 -5.75
N VAL A 92 -6.38 -5.70 -5.34
CA VAL A 92 -7.77 -5.56 -5.80
C VAL A 92 -8.37 -4.23 -5.37
N PHE A 93 -8.10 -3.78 -4.14
CA PHE A 93 -8.56 -2.49 -3.64
C PHE A 93 -7.98 -1.34 -4.47
N LEU A 94 -6.66 -1.31 -4.70
CA LEU A 94 -5.99 -0.24 -5.43
C LEU A 94 -6.44 -0.17 -6.88
N SER A 95 -6.61 -1.32 -7.54
CA SER A 95 -7.17 -1.38 -8.90
C SER A 95 -8.52 -0.67 -8.95
N ARG A 96 -9.48 -1.07 -8.11
CA ARG A 96 -10.82 -0.46 -8.11
C ARG A 96 -10.82 1.00 -7.70
N TYR A 97 -10.01 1.35 -6.71
CA TYR A 97 -9.96 2.72 -6.19
C TYR A 97 -9.39 3.69 -7.23
N PHE A 98 -8.27 3.35 -7.86
CA PHE A 98 -7.66 4.24 -8.84
C PHE A 98 -8.43 4.27 -10.16
N ASP A 99 -9.10 3.19 -10.56
CA ASP A 99 -10.05 3.21 -11.69
C ASP A 99 -11.19 4.23 -11.45
N ASP A 100 -11.75 4.27 -10.24
CA ASP A 100 -12.79 5.24 -9.85
C ASP A 100 -12.23 6.68 -9.74
N VAL A 101 -11.02 6.86 -9.22
CA VAL A 101 -10.35 8.18 -9.20
C VAL A 101 -10.14 8.72 -10.60
N GLU A 102 -9.63 7.89 -11.52
CA GLU A 102 -9.42 8.25 -12.93
C GLU A 102 -10.75 8.69 -13.58
N ALA A 103 -11.82 7.92 -13.38
CA ALA A 103 -13.16 8.24 -13.90
C ALA A 103 -13.69 9.60 -13.37
N ARG A 104 -13.49 9.88 -12.08
CA ARG A 104 -13.91 11.15 -11.46
C ARG A 104 -13.13 12.34 -12.00
N LEU A 105 -11.83 12.18 -12.24
CA LEU A 105 -11.00 13.24 -12.82
C LEU A 105 -11.37 13.49 -14.28
N GLY A 106 -11.58 12.44 -15.07
CA GLY A 106 -12.02 12.56 -16.47
C GLY A 106 -13.40 13.22 -16.61
N SER A 107 -14.33 12.97 -15.69
CA SER A 107 -15.64 13.64 -15.69
C SER A 107 -15.61 15.14 -15.35
N ARG A 108 -14.51 15.62 -14.73
CA ARG A 108 -14.36 17.02 -14.29
C ARG A 108 -13.67 17.90 -15.33
N ASP A 109 -13.10 17.30 -16.37
CA ASP A 109 -12.44 18.02 -17.47
C ASP A 109 -13.17 17.72 -18.81
N PRO A 110 -14.41 18.19 -19.00
CA PRO A 110 -15.02 18.24 -20.32
C PRO A 110 -14.38 19.42 -21.05
N GLY A 111 -13.40 19.14 -21.91
CA GLY A 111 -12.61 20.15 -22.62
C GLY A 111 -13.40 21.29 -23.25
#